data_AF-A0A7S3DMY5-F1
#
_entry.id   AF-A0A7S3DMY5-F1
#
_cell.length_a   1.000
_cell.length_b   1.000
_cell.length_c   1.000
_cell.angle_alpha   90.00
_cell.angle_beta   90.00
_cell.angle_gamma   90.00
#
_symmetry.space_group_name_H-M   'P 1'
#
loop_
_entity.id
_entity.type
_entity.pdbx_description
1 polymer ?
#
loop_
_entity_poly.entity_id
_entity_poly.type
_entity_poly.pdbx_seq_one_letter_code
_entity_poly.pdbx_strand_id
1 'polypeptide(L)'
;FWKDTATQCHNKMRGFSDWPQTYFYLKVVDPEQPNDQEPTILKVKVTETRVVPPDELEEFPAPLTRDIVLGPNKKKDGLRVVCLDGSVLELRRVQPAGKAKPFGARDLQNGYPRQILQWIEQTDTTHVPAGTASKKKKSTTTTATTAS
;
A
#
# COMPACT_ATOMS: atom_id res chain seq x y z
N PHE A 1 -13.81 -1.93 -1.04
CA PHE A 1 -13.58 -2.58 0.27
C PHE A 1 -13.79 -1.57 1.41
N TRP A 2 -13.14 -0.43 1.36
CA TRP A 2 -13.37 0.82 2.14
C TRP A 2 -14.79 1.44 2.06
N LYS A 3 -15.76 0.76 1.42
CA LYS A 3 -17.19 1.11 1.43
C LYS A 3 -17.94 0.46 2.60
N ASP A 4 -17.24 -0.34 3.41
CA ASP A 4 -17.73 -0.96 4.63
C ASP A 4 -17.04 -0.31 5.85
N THR A 5 -17.44 -0.66 7.07
CA THR A 5 -16.72 -0.24 8.29
C THR A 5 -15.37 -0.96 8.43
N ALA A 6 -14.43 -0.44 9.21
CA ALA A 6 -13.12 -1.04 9.43
C ALA A 6 -13.22 -2.46 10.00
N THR A 7 -14.16 -2.70 10.92
CA THR A 7 -14.42 -4.04 11.47
C THR A 7 -14.92 -5.01 10.41
N GLN A 8 -15.87 -4.58 9.57
CA GLN A 8 -16.36 -5.40 8.45
C GLN A 8 -15.22 -5.70 7.46
N CYS A 9 -14.40 -4.70 7.13
CA CYS A 9 -13.23 -4.88 6.29
C CYS A 9 -12.25 -5.90 6.91
N HIS A 10 -11.90 -5.72 8.18
CA HIS A 10 -10.99 -6.61 8.89
C HIS A 10 -11.49 -8.07 8.88
N ASN A 11 -12.77 -8.27 9.18
CA ASN A 11 -13.38 -9.60 9.20
C ASN A 11 -13.40 -10.25 7.80
N LYS A 12 -13.74 -9.48 6.76
CA LYS A 12 -13.68 -9.98 5.37
C LYS A 12 -12.25 -10.39 5.00
N MET A 13 -11.24 -9.59 5.34
CA MET A 13 -9.85 -9.94 5.05
C MET A 13 -9.38 -11.23 5.72
N ARG A 14 -9.79 -11.44 6.97
CA ARG A 14 -9.50 -12.68 7.69
C ARG A 14 -10.25 -13.87 7.10
N GLY A 15 -11.51 -13.69 6.70
CA GLY A 15 -12.31 -14.75 6.07
C GLY A 15 -11.77 -15.18 4.70
N PHE A 16 -11.07 -14.29 4.00
CA PHE A 16 -10.50 -14.55 2.69
C PHE A 16 -8.96 -14.62 2.69
N SER A 17 -8.30 -14.84 3.83
CA SER A 17 -6.83 -14.81 3.92
C SER A 17 -6.15 -15.90 3.09
N ASP A 18 -6.78 -17.08 3.02
CA ASP A 18 -6.23 -18.26 2.35
C ASP A 18 -6.64 -18.31 0.87
N TRP A 19 -7.93 -18.12 0.58
CA TRP A 19 -8.47 -18.07 -0.77
C TRP A 19 -9.83 -17.34 -0.78
N PRO A 20 -10.13 -16.45 -1.76
CA PRO A 20 -9.36 -16.05 -2.94
C PRO A 20 -8.30 -14.96 -2.68
N GLN A 21 -8.01 -14.63 -1.42
CA GLN A 21 -7.13 -13.51 -1.02
C GLN A 21 -7.77 -12.14 -1.25
N THR A 22 -7.36 -11.15 -0.44
CA THR A 22 -7.83 -9.76 -0.58
C THR A 22 -6.75 -8.90 -1.20
N TYR A 23 -7.10 -8.18 -2.27
CA TYR A 23 -6.21 -7.26 -2.97
C TYR A 23 -6.69 -5.81 -2.87
N PHE A 24 -5.73 -4.92 -2.73
CA PHE A 24 -5.88 -3.47 -2.74
C PHE A 24 -5.20 -2.94 -4.00
N TYR A 25 -5.80 -1.92 -4.59
CA TYR A 25 -5.21 -1.19 -5.70
C TYR A 25 -4.82 0.19 -5.19
N LEU A 26 -3.53 0.51 -5.27
CA LEU A 26 -2.96 1.74 -4.76
C LEU A 26 -2.44 2.56 -5.94
N LYS A 27 -2.88 3.81 -6.04
CA LYS A 27 -2.29 4.82 -6.92
C LYS A 27 -1.20 5.54 -6.15
N VAL A 28 -0.01 5.62 -6.73
CA VAL A 28 1.08 6.43 -6.22
C VAL A 28 0.99 7.82 -6.85
N VAL A 29 0.87 8.85 -6.03
CA VAL A 29 0.72 10.24 -6.44
C VAL A 29 1.96 11.01 -6.02
N ASP A 30 2.62 11.65 -6.99
CA ASP A 30 3.71 12.56 -6.72
C ASP A 30 3.19 14.01 -6.76
N PRO A 31 3.21 14.74 -5.64
CA PRO A 31 2.69 16.11 -5.60
C PRO A 31 3.55 17.09 -6.41
N GLU A 32 4.79 16.75 -6.75
CA GLU A 32 5.74 17.64 -7.44
C GLU A 32 5.78 17.42 -8.96
N GLN A 33 5.12 16.38 -9.47
CA GLN A 33 5.11 16.07 -10.90
C GLN A 33 3.81 16.52 -11.57
N PRO A 34 3.89 17.09 -12.79
CA PRO A 34 2.70 17.45 -13.55
C PRO A 34 1.86 16.21 -13.89
N ASN A 35 0.53 16.38 -13.88
CA ASN A 35 -0.51 15.34 -14.09
C ASN A 35 -0.44 14.58 -15.44
N ASP A 36 0.56 14.83 -16.28
CA ASP A 36 0.72 14.21 -17.61
C ASP A 36 1.47 12.87 -17.57
N GLN A 37 2.01 12.45 -16.43
CA GLN A 37 2.58 11.09 -16.30
C GLN A 37 1.51 10.05 -16.00
N GLU A 38 1.65 8.89 -16.65
CA GLU A 38 0.79 7.74 -16.41
C GLU A 38 0.88 7.31 -14.93
N PRO A 39 -0.25 7.18 -14.22
CA PRO A 39 -0.24 6.93 -12.79
C PRO A 39 0.33 5.54 -12.47
N THR A 40 1.27 5.49 -11.53
CA THR A 40 1.79 4.20 -11.06
C THR A 40 0.73 3.52 -10.19
N ILE A 41 0.19 2.40 -10.66
CA ILE A 41 -0.79 1.60 -9.93
C ILE A 41 -0.15 0.31 -9.41
N LEU A 42 -0.36 0.05 -8.12
CA LEU A 42 0.14 -1.12 -7.42
C LEU A 42 -1.02 -2.02 -7.02
N LYS A 43 -1.03 -3.25 -7.52
CA LYS A 43 -1.86 -4.31 -6.96
C LYS A 43 -1.15 -4.94 -5.77
N VAL A 44 -1.77 -4.85 -4.60
CA VAL A 44 -1.17 -5.24 -3.32
C VAL A 44 -2.08 -6.22 -2.61
N LYS A 45 -1.59 -7.44 -2.37
CA LYS A 45 -2.27 -8.39 -1.47
C LYS A 45 -2.10 -7.91 -0.04
N VAL A 46 -3.19 -7.86 0.72
CA VAL A 46 -3.15 -7.57 2.16
C VAL A 46 -3.19 -8.90 2.91
N THR A 47 -2.24 -9.08 3.82
CA THR A 47 -2.09 -10.34 4.58
C THR A 47 -2.40 -10.20 6.06
N GLU A 48 -2.27 -8.99 6.60
CA GLU A 48 -2.52 -8.73 8.02
C GLU A 48 -3.05 -7.32 8.20
N THR A 49 -4.12 -7.19 8.98
CA THR A 49 -4.73 -5.90 9.34
C THR A 49 -5.11 -5.84 10.80
N ARG A 50 -5.38 -4.62 11.28
CA ARG A 50 -5.87 -4.32 12.62
C ARG A 50 -6.90 -3.19 12.50
N VAL A 51 -7.98 -3.27 13.28
CA VAL A 51 -8.89 -2.12 13.44
C VAL A 51 -8.24 -1.17 14.43
N VAL A 52 -8.07 0.10 14.05
CA VAL A 52 -7.53 1.12 14.96
C VAL A 52 -8.65 1.53 15.91
N PRO A 53 -8.45 1.42 17.23
CA PRO A 53 -9.47 1.81 18.18
C PRO A 53 -9.61 3.34 18.25
N PRO A 54 -10.79 3.89 18.62
CA PRO A 54 -11.04 5.33 18.57
C PRO A 54 -10.10 6.19 19.44
N ASP A 55 -9.56 5.63 20.53
CA ASP A 55 -8.61 6.27 21.43
C ASP A 55 -7.20 6.42 20.83
N GLU A 56 -6.87 5.69 19.76
CA GLU A 56 -5.63 5.82 18.99
C GLU A 56 -5.76 6.75 17.76
N LEU A 57 -6.90 7.45 17.64
CA LEU A 57 -7.19 8.42 16.58
C LEU A 57 -7.16 9.84 17.14
N GLU A 58 -6.59 10.76 16.37
CA GLU A 58 -6.61 12.19 16.69
C GLU A 58 -8.03 12.77 16.56
N GLU A 59 -8.82 12.23 15.63
CA GLU A 59 -10.22 12.59 15.38
C GLU A 59 -11.03 11.32 15.06
N PHE A 60 -12.23 11.21 15.64
CA PHE A 60 -13.18 10.14 15.36
C PHE A 60 -14.62 10.68 15.31
N PRO A 61 -15.39 10.42 14.23
CA PRO A 61 -14.99 9.69 13.00
C PRO A 61 -13.93 10.45 12.19
N ALA A 62 -12.96 9.71 11.63
CA ALA A 62 -11.94 10.33 10.79
C ALA A 62 -12.57 10.82 9.47
N PRO A 63 -12.12 11.97 8.92
CA PRO A 63 -12.64 12.49 7.67
C PRO A 63 -12.38 11.52 6.51
N LEU A 64 -13.42 11.25 5.71
CA LEU A 64 -13.33 10.34 4.57
C LEU A 64 -12.30 10.84 3.56
N THR A 65 -11.27 10.03 3.31
CA THR A 65 -10.22 10.34 2.36
C THR A 65 -9.78 9.09 1.58
N ARG A 66 -9.22 9.33 0.39
CA ARG A 66 -8.54 8.30 -0.40
C ARG A 66 -7.08 8.08 0.01
N ASP A 67 -6.53 9.04 0.75
CA ASP A 67 -5.14 9.01 1.15
C ASP A 67 -4.90 7.92 2.19
N ILE A 68 -3.78 7.22 2.01
CA ILE A 68 -3.28 6.21 2.92
C ILE A 68 -2.08 6.81 3.63
N VAL A 69 -2.20 6.92 4.95
CA VAL A 69 -1.19 7.58 5.78
C VAL A 69 -0.51 6.57 6.70
N LEU A 70 0.75 6.82 7.05
CA LEU A 70 1.40 6.07 8.12
C LEU A 70 0.74 6.42 9.45
N GLY A 71 0.60 5.43 10.33
CA GLY A 71 0.21 5.70 11.71
C GLY A 71 1.20 6.62 12.44
N PRO A 72 0.76 7.25 13.54
CA PRO A 72 1.54 8.25 14.28
C PRO A 72 2.88 7.68 14.76
N ASN A 73 2.93 6.41 15.17
CA ASN A 73 4.18 5.75 15.48
C ASN A 73 4.84 5.21 14.21
N LYS A 74 5.61 6.09 13.55
CA LYS A 74 6.36 5.77 12.32
C LYS A 74 7.24 4.52 12.42
N LYS A 75 7.56 4.00 13.62
CA LYS A 75 8.38 2.78 13.77
C LYS A 75 7.57 1.50 13.84
N LYS A 76 6.36 1.54 14.42
CA LYS A 76 5.56 0.37 14.76
C LYS A 76 4.27 0.26 13.95
N ASP A 77 3.75 1.38 13.48
CA ASP A 77 2.46 1.42 12.82
C ASP A 77 2.59 1.12 11.33
N GLY A 78 1.54 0.52 10.80
CA GLY A 78 1.34 0.27 9.40
C GLY A 78 0.69 1.44 8.68
N LEU A 79 0.03 1.11 7.56
CA LEU A 79 -0.67 2.07 6.72
C LEU A 79 -2.15 2.13 7.11
N ARG A 80 -2.67 3.31 7.42
CA ARG A 80 -4.05 3.53 7.85
C ARG A 80 -4.93 3.93 6.66
N VAL A 81 -6.09 3.29 6.56
CA VAL A 81 -7.13 3.53 5.56
C VAL A 81 -8.41 3.93 6.27
N VAL A 82 -8.95 5.10 5.95
CA VAL A 82 -10.24 5.54 6.47
C VAL A 82 -11.36 4.79 5.74
N CYS A 83 -12.28 4.22 6.51
CA CYS A 83 -13.42 3.44 6.05
C CYS A 83 -14.71 4.28 6.03
N LEU A 84 -15.82 3.71 5.53
CA LEU A 84 -17.06 4.46 5.23
C LEU A 84 -17.63 5.27 6.41
N ASP A 85 -17.56 4.73 7.62
CA ASP A 85 -18.09 5.33 8.85
C ASP A 85 -17.05 6.20 9.60
N GLY A 86 -15.89 6.47 8.97
CA GLY A 86 -14.76 7.16 9.58
C GLY A 86 -13.96 6.29 10.56
N SER A 87 -14.30 5.01 10.72
CA SER A 87 -13.40 4.06 11.37
C SER A 87 -12.16 3.80 10.53
N VAL A 88 -11.06 3.41 11.17
CA VAL A 88 -9.76 3.31 10.50
C VAL A 88 -9.27 1.87 10.52
N LEU A 89 -8.90 1.36 9.35
CA LEU A 89 -8.27 0.07 9.17
C LEU A 89 -6.77 0.25 8.97
N GLU A 90 -5.97 -0.38 9.82
CA GLU A 90 -4.52 -0.42 9.69
C GLU A 90 -4.09 -1.67 8.92
N LEU A 91 -3.41 -1.48 7.80
CA LEU A 91 -2.71 -2.51 7.04
C LEU A 91 -1.34 -2.73 7.69
N ARG A 92 -1.08 -3.93 8.21
CA ARG A 92 0.17 -4.27 8.91
C ARG A 92 1.16 -4.94 7.98
N ARG A 93 0.69 -5.90 7.16
CA ARG A 93 1.52 -6.64 6.20
C ARG A 93 0.89 -6.73 4.84
N VAL A 94 1.72 -6.50 3.83
CA VAL A 94 1.33 -6.41 2.44
C VAL A 94 2.29 -7.17 1.53
N GLN A 95 1.80 -7.59 0.38
CA GLN A 95 2.57 -8.25 -0.66
C GLN A 95 2.18 -7.67 -2.03
N PRO A 96 2.98 -6.75 -2.59
CA PRO A 96 2.80 -6.29 -3.96
C PRO A 96 2.88 -7.45 -4.96
N ALA A 97 2.12 -7.34 -6.05
CA ALA A 97 2.17 -8.30 -7.14
C ALA A 97 3.62 -8.44 -7.66
N GLY A 98 4.08 -9.68 -7.84
CA GLY A 98 5.45 -9.98 -8.25
C GLY A 98 6.48 -10.05 -7.11
N LYS A 99 6.11 -9.78 -5.86
CA LYS A 99 6.97 -10.04 -4.69
C LYS A 99 6.66 -11.42 -4.12
N ALA A 100 7.72 -12.18 -3.80
CA ALA A 100 7.59 -13.55 -3.31
C ALA A 100 7.05 -13.64 -1.86
N LYS A 101 7.34 -12.65 -1.01
CA LYS A 101 7.00 -12.67 0.42
C LYS A 101 6.31 -11.39 0.87
N PRO A 102 5.35 -11.46 1.80
CA PRO A 102 4.75 -10.29 2.43
C PRO A 102 5.74 -9.61 3.38
N PHE A 103 5.70 -8.29 3.41
CA PHE A 103 6.54 -7.43 4.26
C PHE A 103 5.68 -6.36 4.96
N GLY A 104 6.29 -5.56 5.84
CA GLY A 104 5.59 -4.54 6.61
C GLY A 104 4.97 -3.48 5.69
N ALA A 105 3.72 -3.10 5.91
CA ALA A 105 3.06 -2.07 5.11
C ALA A 105 3.83 -0.74 5.11
N ARG A 106 4.53 -0.44 6.21
CA ARG A 106 5.46 0.69 6.30
C ARG A 106 6.57 0.64 5.25
N ASP A 107 7.16 -0.52 5.00
CA ASP A 107 8.26 -0.67 4.05
C ASP A 107 7.80 -0.39 2.62
N LEU A 108 6.49 -0.53 2.35
CA LEU A 108 5.91 -0.11 1.08
C LEU A 108 6.03 1.40 0.91
N GLN A 109 5.63 2.21 1.91
CA GLN A 109 5.76 3.67 1.86
C GLN A 109 7.22 4.12 1.78
N ASN A 110 8.14 3.41 2.43
CA ASN A 110 9.58 3.71 2.32
C ASN A 110 10.11 3.57 0.88
N GLY A 111 9.46 2.74 0.05
CA GLY A 111 9.79 2.60 -1.37
C GLY A 111 9.35 3.80 -2.24
N TYR A 112 8.46 4.64 -1.72
CA TYR A 112 7.87 5.80 -2.40
C TYR A 112 8.04 7.05 -1.53
N PRO A 113 9.28 7.53 -1.31
CA PRO A 113 9.52 8.71 -0.50
C PRO A 113 8.87 9.94 -1.14
N ARG A 114 8.27 10.80 -0.32
CA ARG A 114 7.58 12.06 -0.73
C ARG A 114 6.33 11.86 -1.61
N GLN A 115 5.93 10.63 -1.87
CA GLN A 115 4.73 10.31 -2.64
C GLN A 115 3.59 9.88 -1.72
N ILE A 116 2.37 10.18 -2.14
CA ILE A 116 1.14 9.85 -1.43
C ILE A 116 0.58 8.56 -2.04
N LEU A 117 0.27 7.59 -1.18
CA LEU A 117 -0.46 6.40 -1.60
C LEU A 117 -1.95 6.68 -1.48
N GLN A 118 -2.70 6.47 -2.55
CA GLN A 118 -4.16 6.59 -2.55
C GLN A 118 -4.78 5.25 -2.89
N TRP A 119 -5.84 4.85 -2.20
CA TRP A 119 -6.62 3.69 -2.66
C TRP A 119 -7.45 4.07 -3.88
N ILE A 120 -7.63 3.12 -4.80
CA ILE A 120 -8.51 3.26 -5.98
C ILE A 120 -9.39 2.02 -6.16
N GLU A 121 -10.53 2.16 -6.82
CA GLU A 121 -11.39 1.01 -7.12
C GLU A 121 -10.81 0.20 -8.29
N GLN A 122 -11.07 -1.11 -8.31
CA GLN A 122 -10.60 -1.97 -9.40
C GLN A 122 -11.22 -1.57 -10.76
N THR A 123 -12.37 -0.91 -10.77
CA THR A 123 -12.96 -0.32 -11.98
C THR A 123 -12.14 0.86 -12.50
N ASP A 124 -11.41 1.56 -11.64
CA ASP A 124 -10.56 2.68 -12.05
C ASP A 124 -9.26 2.21 -12.73
N THR A 125 -8.88 0.93 -12.54
CA THR A 125 -7.71 0.32 -13.19
C THR A 125 -7.91 -0.05 -14.67
N THR A 126 -9.13 -0.03 -15.22
CA THR A 126 -9.42 -0.54 -16.58
C THR A 126 -8.83 0.34 -17.70
N HIS A 127 -8.26 1.49 -17.38
CA HIS A 127 -7.60 2.38 -18.34
C HIS A 127 -6.06 2.24 -18.41
N VAL A 128 -5.44 1.33 -17.65
CA VAL A 128 -3.97 1.19 -17.62
C VAL A 128 -3.56 -0.21 -18.07
N PRO A 129 -2.90 -0.38 -19.23
CA PRO A 129 -2.41 -1.68 -19.65
C PRO A 129 -1.36 -2.20 -18.68
N ALA A 130 -1.44 -3.49 -18.36
CA ALA A 130 -0.56 -4.15 -17.42
C ALA A 130 0.90 -4.17 -17.92
N GLY A 131 1.72 -3.27 -17.39
CA GLY A 131 3.11 -3.55 -17.04
C GLY A 131 4.19 -2.93 -17.90
N THR A 132 5.11 -2.20 -17.26
CA THR A 132 6.54 -2.40 -17.51
C THR A 132 7.35 -2.05 -16.26
N ALA A 133 7.66 -3.05 -15.44
CA ALA A 133 8.70 -2.92 -14.42
C ALA A 133 10.07 -2.88 -15.14
N SER A 134 10.59 -1.68 -15.38
CA SER A 134 11.93 -1.48 -15.93
C SER A 134 13.00 -2.03 -14.98
N LYS A 135 13.57 -3.18 -15.34
CA LYS A 135 14.77 -3.78 -14.75
C LYS A 135 15.97 -2.84 -15.01
N LYS A 136 16.39 -2.06 -14.01
CA LYS A 136 17.74 -1.46 -14.00
C LYS A 136 18.76 -2.57 -13.75
N LYS A 137 19.50 -2.96 -14.80
CA LYS A 137 20.70 -3.81 -14.72
C LYS A 137 21.74 -3.10 -13.83
N LYS A 138 22.21 -3.76 -12.77
CA LYS A 138 23.35 -3.33 -11.97
C LYS A 138 24.60 -3.97 -12.58
N SER A 139 25.44 -3.16 -13.22
CA SER A 139 26.74 -3.56 -13.74
C SER A 139 27.70 -3.75 -12.56
N THR A 140 28.18 -4.97 -12.34
CA THR A 140 29.26 -5.29 -11.41
C THR A 140 30.60 -5.16 -12.13
N THR A 141 31.42 -4.19 -11.70
CA THR A 141 32.82 -4.07 -12.07
C THR A 141 33.64 -5.02 -11.20
N THR A 142 34.24 -6.03 -11.81
CA THR A 142 35.21 -6.94 -11.19
C THR A 142 36.61 -6.39 -11.44
N THR A 143 37.29 -5.92 -10.39
CA THR A 143 38.72 -5.64 -10.38
C THR A 143 39.48 -6.95 -10.18
N ALA A 144 40.33 -7.33 -11.13
CA ALA A 144 41.23 -8.47 -11.01
C ALA A 144 42.63 -8.00 -10.59
N THR A 145 43.15 -8.62 -9.52
CA THR A 145 44.52 -8.49 -8.99
C THR A 145 45.30 -9.74 -9.36
N THR A 146 46.40 -9.63 -10.11
CA THR A 146 47.53 -10.60 -10.17
C THR A 146 48.68 -9.87 -10.91
N ALA A 147 49.78 -9.44 -10.29
CA ALA A 147 50.92 -10.19 -9.75
C ALA A 147 51.65 -11.04 -10.82
N SER A 148 52.75 -10.49 -11.36
CA SER A 148 54.07 -11.13 -11.58
C SER A 148 55.04 -10.13 -12.19
#